data_AF-A0A9W6J0B1-F1
#
_entry.id   AF-A0A9W6J0B1-F1
#
_cell.length_a   1.000
_cell.length_b   1.000
_cell.length_c   1.000
_cell.angle_alpha   90.00
_cell.angle_beta   90.00
_cell.angle_gamma   90.00
#
_symmetry.space_group_name_H-M   'P 1'
#
loop_
_entity.id
_entity.type
_entity.pdbx_description
1 polymer ?
#
loop_
_entity_poly.entity_id
_entity_poly.type
_entity_poly.pdbx_seq_one_letter_code
_entity_poly.pdbx_strand_id
1 'polypeptide(L)'
;MSETPVTPKIRERARKLWEDAGSPAGREDDYLERARELAGMESSPGAGLEPNPLADGVVTPAERGQPVEEAFLQENLGEFPGLQTDQGDQESTPHSHKE
;
A
#
# COMPACT_ATOMS: atom_id res chain seq x y z
N MET A 1 -4.16 14.65 -3.75
CA MET A 1 -2.94 14.05 -4.32
C MET A 1 -2.62 14.83 -5.58
N SER A 2 -1.65 15.74 -5.55
CA SER A 2 -1.30 16.50 -6.75
C SER A 2 -0.62 15.54 -7.74
N GLU A 3 -1.32 15.19 -8.81
CA GLU A 3 -0.77 14.36 -9.88
C GLU A 3 0.45 15.09 -10.47
N THR A 4 1.67 14.58 -10.25
CA THR A 4 2.88 15.20 -10.80
C THR A 4 2.76 15.24 -12.33
N PRO A 5 2.79 16.41 -13.00
CA PRO A 5 2.61 16.48 -14.44
C PRO A 5 3.78 15.83 -15.17
N VAL A 6 3.52 15.14 -16.28
CA VAL A 6 4.57 14.53 -17.11
C VAL A 6 5.37 15.62 -17.81
N THR A 7 6.57 15.91 -17.29
CA THR A 7 7.51 16.89 -17.86
C THR A 7 8.53 16.22 -18.80
N PRO A 8 9.24 16.99 -19.65
CA PRO A 8 10.35 16.45 -20.45
C PRO A 8 11.41 15.73 -19.62
N LYS A 9 11.71 16.20 -18.41
CA LYS A 9 12.64 15.54 -17.47
C LYS A 9 12.12 14.17 -17.00
N ILE A 10 10.82 14.06 -16.72
CA ILE A 10 10.20 12.77 -16.34
C ILE A 10 10.23 11.79 -17.53
N ARG A 11 10.01 12.27 -18.76
CA ARG A 11 10.11 11.44 -19.97
C ARG A 11 11.53 10.93 -20.21
N GLU A 12 12.54 11.78 -20.03
CA GLU A 12 13.94 11.37 -20.15
C GLU A 12 14.32 10.34 -19.08
N ARG A 13 13.88 10.55 -17.83
CA ARG A 13 14.06 9.60 -16.74
C ARG A 13 13.37 8.26 -17.02
N ALA A 14 12.14 8.29 -17.52
CA ALA A 14 11.40 7.10 -17.92
C ALA A 14 12.15 6.32 -19.01
N ARG A 15 12.64 7.00 -20.04
CA ARG A 15 13.44 6.39 -21.11
C ARG A 15 14.68 5.70 -20.54
N LYS A 16 15.41 6.37 -19.65
CA LYS A 16 16.59 5.78 -19.00
C LYS A 16 16.22 4.54 -18.18
N LEU A 17 15.15 4.58 -17.39
CA LEU A 17 14.70 3.41 -16.61
C LEU A 17 14.31 2.23 -17.51
N TRP A 18 13.69 2.52 -18.66
CA TRP A 18 13.32 1.51 -19.65
C TRP A 18 14.55 0.90 -20.33
N GLU A 19 15.51 1.74 -20.76
CA GLU A 19 16.79 1.31 -21.33
C GLU A 19 17.60 0.45 -20.33
N ASP A 20 17.71 0.90 -19.08
CA ASP A 20 18.41 0.18 -18.00
C ASP A 20 17.78 -1.19 -17.72
N ALA A 21 16.47 -1.33 -17.96
CA ALA A 21 15.73 -2.59 -17.82
C ALA A 21 15.74 -3.48 -19.08
N GLY A 22 16.51 -3.11 -20.11
CA GLY A 22 16.65 -3.89 -21.34
C GLY A 22 15.60 -3.58 -22.40
N SER A 23 14.94 -2.43 -22.33
CA SER A 23 13.98 -1.94 -23.32
C SER A 23 12.86 -2.94 -23.68
N PRO A 24 12.13 -3.49 -22.69
CA PRO A 24 11.03 -4.40 -22.96
C PRO A 24 9.93 -3.71 -23.78
N ALA A 25 9.60 -4.27 -24.93
CA ALA A 25 8.61 -3.69 -25.84
C ALA A 25 7.20 -3.71 -25.23
N GLY A 26 6.45 -2.62 -25.43
CA GLY A 26 5.05 -2.50 -24.97
C GLY A 26 4.90 -2.26 -23.47
N ARG A 27 5.99 -1.91 -22.78
CA ARG A 27 6.04 -1.62 -21.34
C ARG A 27 6.45 -0.17 -21.05
N GLU A 28 6.63 0.67 -22.07
CA GLU A 28 7.15 2.03 -21.97
C GLU A 28 6.33 2.91 -21.02
N ASP A 29 5.01 2.73 -21.00
CA ASP A 29 4.09 3.47 -20.13
C ASP A 29 4.31 3.16 -18.65
N ASP A 30 4.63 1.91 -18.29
CA ASP A 30 4.95 1.53 -16.90
C ASP A 30 6.18 2.27 -16.39
N TYR A 31 7.18 2.47 -17.26
CA TYR A 31 8.39 3.21 -16.88
C TYR A 31 8.13 4.71 -16.79
N LEU A 32 7.15 5.23 -17.55
CA LEU A 32 6.69 6.61 -17.42
C LEU A 32 5.98 6.83 -16.09
N GLU A 33 5.10 5.92 -15.69
CA GLU A 33 4.45 5.93 -14.38
C GLU A 33 5.49 5.83 -13.25
N ARG A 34 6.43 4.89 -13.35
CA ARG A 34 7.49 4.73 -12.35
C ARG A 34 8.38 5.96 -12.21
N ALA A 35 8.75 6.60 -13.33
CA ALA A 35 9.53 7.84 -13.29
C ALA A 35 8.78 8.99 -12.63
N ARG A 36 7.46 9.04 -12.83
CA ARG A 36 6.58 10.03 -12.21
C ARG A 36 6.47 9.82 -10.70
N GLU A 37 6.26 8.59 -10.25
CA GLU A 37 6.20 8.28 -8.82
C GLU A 37 7.47 8.68 -8.09
N LEU A 38 8.63 8.33 -8.66
CA LEU A 38 9.93 8.71 -8.09
C LEU A 38 10.09 10.23 -8.01
N ALA A 39 9.67 10.97 -9.04
CA ALA A 39 9.68 12.43 -9.01
C ALA A 39 8.72 12.99 -7.93
N GLY A 40 7.57 12.35 -7.72
CA GLY A 40 6.63 12.70 -6.65
C GLY A 40 7.26 12.54 -5.26
N MET A 41 7.91 11.41 -5.01
CA MET A 41 8.61 11.15 -3.73
C MET A 41 9.74 12.14 -3.48
N GLU A 42 10.54 12.45 -4.51
CA GLU A 42 11.64 13.42 -4.43
C GLU A 42 11.16 14.86 -4.20
N SER A 43 9.95 15.20 -4.65
CA SER A 43 9.39 16.54 -4.47
C SER A 43 8.99 16.84 -3.03
N SER A 44 8.74 15.80 -2.23
CA SER A 44 8.23 15.91 -0.85
C SER A 44 8.92 14.92 0.10
N PRO A 45 10.26 15.00 0.28
CA PRO A 45 11.02 14.04 1.09
C PRO A 45 10.66 14.08 2.58
N GLY A 46 10.11 15.20 3.06
CA GLY A 46 9.70 15.40 4.44
C GLY A 46 8.22 15.16 4.72
N ALA A 47 7.40 14.82 3.71
CA ALA A 47 5.95 14.66 3.91
C ALA A 47 5.60 13.58 4.95
N GLY A 48 6.43 12.54 5.07
CA GLY A 48 6.28 11.51 6.11
C GLY A 48 6.84 11.89 7.49
N LEU A 49 7.47 13.07 7.60
CA LEU A 49 8.05 13.59 8.84
C LEU A 49 7.20 14.71 9.46
N GLU A 50 6.00 14.95 8.93
CA GLU A 50 5.06 15.86 9.56
C GLU A 50 4.81 15.38 11.00
N PRO A 51 4.80 16.30 11.99
CA PRO A 51 4.50 15.95 13.36
C PRO A 51 3.17 15.21 13.40
N ASN A 52 3.14 14.08 14.11
CA ASN A 52 1.87 13.43 14.38
C ASN A 52 0.98 14.47 15.07
N PRO A 53 -0.20 14.81 14.53
CA PRO A 53 -1.09 15.82 15.14
C PRO A 53 -1.58 15.44 16.54
N LEU A 54 -1.27 14.23 17.01
CA LEU A 54 -1.51 13.73 18.37
C LEU A 54 -0.25 13.72 19.26
N ALA A 55 0.95 14.04 18.75
CA ALA A 55 2.20 14.03 19.53
C ALA A 55 2.24 15.14 20.58
N ASP A 56 1.55 16.24 20.32
CA ASP A 56 1.56 17.47 21.11
C ASP A 56 0.67 17.37 22.37
N GLY A 57 -0.14 16.32 22.49
CA GLY A 57 -1.12 16.17 23.57
C GLY A 57 -2.26 17.20 23.57
N VAL A 58 -2.35 18.06 22.54
CA VAL A 58 -3.37 19.13 22.40
C VAL A 58 -4.77 18.55 22.13
N VAL A 59 -4.84 17.33 21.59
CA VAL A 59 -6.07 16.53 21.54
C VAL A 59 -5.70 15.09 21.86
N THR A 60 -5.82 14.72 23.13
CA THR A 60 -5.77 13.34 23.57
C THR A 60 -6.90 12.54 22.91
N PRO A 61 -6.74 11.22 22.69
CA PRO A 61 -7.86 10.35 22.30
C PRO A 61 -9.04 10.44 23.28
N ALA A 62 -8.83 10.86 24.54
CA ALA A 62 -9.90 11.12 25.49
C ALA A 62 -10.70 12.40 25.17
N GLU A 63 -10.04 13.47 24.68
CA GLU A 63 -10.67 14.75 24.33
C GLU A 63 -11.47 14.71 23.03
N ARG A 64 -11.18 13.76 22.13
CA ARG A 64 -11.98 13.49 20.92
C ARG A 64 -13.20 12.58 21.19
N GLY A 65 -13.37 12.15 22.45
CA GLY A 65 -14.11 10.95 22.82
C GLY A 65 -13.26 9.73 22.52
N GLN A 66 -13.21 8.75 23.43
CA GLN A 66 -12.62 7.47 23.08
C GLN A 66 -13.23 7.02 21.75
N PRO A 67 -12.45 6.53 20.78
CA PRO A 67 -13.03 5.82 19.66
C PRO A 67 -13.77 4.63 20.26
N VAL A 68 -15.06 4.81 20.53
CA VAL A 68 -15.95 3.74 20.92
C VAL A 68 -16.16 2.99 19.63
N GLU A 69 -15.36 1.95 19.40
CA GLU A 69 -15.67 0.97 18.37
C GLU A 69 -17.09 0.48 18.65
N GLU A 70 -17.94 0.49 17.62
CA GLU A 70 -19.32 0.08 17.77
C GLU A 70 -19.35 -1.38 18.28
N ALA A 71 -20.06 -1.65 19.36
CA ALA A 71 -20.01 -2.96 20.04
C ALA A 71 -20.26 -4.16 19.12
N PHE A 72 -21.04 -3.97 18.05
CA PHE A 72 -21.29 -5.02 17.05
C PHE A 72 -20.03 -5.47 16.29
N LEU A 73 -18.99 -4.63 16.19
CA LEU A 73 -17.70 -4.99 15.59
C LEU A 73 -17.00 -6.07 16.42
N GLN A 74 -17.27 -6.11 17.73
CA GLN A 74 -16.69 -7.08 18.67
C GLN A 74 -17.44 -8.42 18.67
N GLU A 75 -18.71 -8.42 18.28
CA GLU A 75 -19.57 -9.62 18.22
C GLU A 75 -19.10 -10.63 17.16
N ASN A 76 -18.31 -10.20 16.17
CA ASN A 76 -17.77 -11.03 15.08
C ASN A 76 -16.29 -11.42 15.29
N LEU A 77 -15.75 -11.34 16.51
CA LEU A 77 -14.34 -11.70 16.76
C LEU A 77 -14.09 -13.21 16.95
N GLY A 78 -15.08 -14.07 16.69
CA GLY A 78 -14.91 -15.50 16.92
C GLY A 78 -16.00 -16.44 16.44
N GLU A 79 -17.11 -15.98 15.84
CA GLU A 79 -18.07 -16.89 15.20
C GLU A 79 -17.78 -16.99 13.69
N PHE A 80 -16.93 -17.94 13.33
CA PHE A 80 -16.82 -18.41 11.96
C PHE A 80 -17.74 -19.63 11.79
N PRO A 81 -18.72 -19.61 10.87
CA PRO A 81 -19.45 -20.81 10.48
C PRO A 81 -18.46 -21.81 9.88
N GLY A 82 -18.03 -22.81 10.68
CA GLY A 82 -17.07 -23.83 10.26
C GLY A 82 -15.95 -24.19 11.25
N LEU A 83 -15.99 -23.70 12.50
CA LEU A 83 -15.03 -23.97 13.60
C LEU A 83 -14.96 -25.44 14.07
N GLN A 84 -14.73 -26.38 13.18
CA GLN A 84 -14.26 -27.73 13.55
C GLN A 84 -12.82 -28.00 13.10
N THR A 85 -12.18 -27.04 12.41
CA THR A 85 -10.79 -27.12 11.95
C THR A 85 -10.20 -25.72 12.00
N ASP A 86 -9.13 -25.53 12.77
CA ASP A 86 -8.26 -24.37 12.65
C ASP A 86 -7.61 -24.36 11.25
N GLN A 87 -7.18 -23.21 10.74
CA GLN A 87 -6.43 -23.14 9.48
C GLN A 87 -5.15 -24.01 9.50
N GLY A 88 -4.61 -24.31 10.68
CA GLY A 88 -3.50 -25.25 10.88
C GLY A 88 -3.89 -26.74 10.89
N ASP A 89 -5.18 -27.08 11.04
CA ASP A 89 -5.67 -28.46 11.06
C ASP A 89 -5.94 -29.03 9.65
N GLN A 90 -5.82 -28.18 8.62
CA GLN A 90 -5.89 -28.62 7.22
C GLN A 90 -4.55 -29.27 6.82
N GLU A 91 -4.59 -30.53 6.38
CA GLU A 91 -3.43 -31.12 5.69
C GLU A 91 -3.15 -30.33 4.40
N SER A 92 -2.17 -29.43 4.44
CA SER A 92 -1.62 -28.77 3.26
C SER A 92 -0.67 -29.72 2.51
N THR A 93 -1.18 -30.85 2.04
CA THR A 93 -0.42 -31.70 1.11
C THR A 93 -0.82 -31.38 -0.33
N PRO A 94 0.12 -31.02 -1.22
CA PRO A 94 -0.20 -30.84 -2.63
C PRO A 94 -0.67 -32.18 -3.22
N HIS A 95 -1.88 -32.22 -3.76
CA HIS A 95 -2.35 -33.35 -4.55
C HIS A 95 -1.66 -33.35 -5.92
N SER A 96 -1.03 -34.46 -6.27
CA SER A 96 -0.55 -34.68 -7.63
C SER A 96 -1.75 -34.69 -8.57
N HIS A 97 -1.86 -33.69 -9.43
CA HIS A 97 -2.77 -33.74 -10.56
C HIS A 97 -2.30 -34.88 -11.47
N LYS A 98 -3.05 -35.98 -11.53
CA LYS A 98 -2.86 -37.01 -12.55
C LYS A 98 -3.76 -36.68 -13.73
N GLU A 99 -3.12 -36.59 -14.88
CA GLU A 99 -3.70 -36.41 -16.22
C GLU A 99 -4.77 -37.45 -16.56
#